data_AF-A0A9N8JR60-F1
#
_entry.id   AF-A0A9N8JR60-F1
#
_cell.length_a   1.000
_cell.length_b   1.000
_cell.length_c   1.000
_cell.angle_alpha   90.00
_cell.angle_beta   90.00
_cell.angle_gamma   90.00
#
_symmetry.space_group_name_H-M   'P 1'
#
loop_
_entity.id
_entity.type
_entity.pdbx_description
1 polymer ?
#
loop_
_entity_poly.entity_id
_entity_poly.type
_entity_poly.pdbx_seq_one_letter_code
_entity_poly.pdbx_strand_id
1 'polypeptide(L)'
;MTLWQTALDAMGDGPMVNAFDLGRAKSARVTQSLAMNPEDLYGPRAAAFGAIEAGFVLTAMGGPLGIAPLKYVRTFFEEERLPWDEGWRPFYEATNAATTIAVAAASLAADPNILPNAVRVIIGTPSVCVCSFLGTIIRSHILSRNFSRL
;
A
#
# COMPACT_ATOMS: atom_id res chain seq x y z
N MET A 1 12.13 17.00 12.59
CA MET A 1 12.09 15.85 11.65
C MET A 1 10.67 15.68 11.17
N THR A 2 10.41 15.78 9.86
CA THR A 2 9.06 15.66 9.28
C THR A 2 8.73 14.18 9.02
N LEU A 3 7.44 13.84 8.85
CA LEU A 3 7.02 12.46 8.55
C LEU A 3 7.66 11.96 7.25
N TRP A 4 7.76 12.82 6.25
CA TRP A 4 8.37 12.46 4.98
C TRP A 4 9.88 12.26 5.09
N GLN A 5 10.58 13.10 5.88
CA GLN A 5 12.03 12.94 6.07
C GLN A 5 12.37 11.58 6.70
N THR A 6 11.61 11.12 7.70
CA THR A 6 11.81 9.77 8.27
C THR A 6 11.72 8.67 7.22
N ALA A 7 10.78 8.81 6.27
CA ALA A 7 10.63 7.84 5.19
C ALA A 7 11.81 7.88 4.22
N LEU A 8 12.25 9.08 3.82
CA LEU A 8 13.41 9.28 2.95
C LEU A 8 14.69 8.68 3.57
N ASP A 9 14.95 8.98 4.84
CA ASP A 9 16.14 8.49 5.55
C ASP A 9 16.18 6.95 5.59
N ALA A 10 15.02 6.31 5.73
CA ALA A 10 14.90 4.85 5.78
C ALA A 10 14.98 4.17 4.39
N MET A 11 14.55 4.86 3.32
CA MET A 11 14.76 4.39 1.95
C MET A 11 16.25 4.43 1.56
N GLY A 12 16.96 5.47 2.01
CA GLY A 12 18.37 5.73 1.70
C GLY A 12 18.55 6.61 0.47
N ASP A 13 19.81 6.89 0.11
CA ASP A 13 20.17 7.88 -0.92
C ASP A 13 20.20 7.34 -2.36
N GLY A 14 19.66 6.14 -2.58
CA GLY A 14 19.65 5.50 -3.89
C GLY A 14 18.80 6.26 -4.91
N PRO A 15 19.20 6.31 -6.20
CA PRO A 15 18.40 6.98 -7.24
C PRO A 15 17.14 6.20 -7.62
N MET A 16 17.04 4.94 -7.18
CA MET A 16 15.91 4.04 -7.42
C MET A 16 15.34 3.57 -6.09
N VAL A 17 14.04 3.34 -6.06
CA VAL A 17 13.28 2.84 -4.93
C VAL A 17 12.53 1.58 -5.34
N ASN A 18 12.57 0.56 -4.49
CA ASN A 18 11.88 -0.71 -4.67
C ASN A 18 11.01 -1.07 -3.45
N ALA A 19 10.38 -2.24 -3.51
CA ALA A 19 9.48 -2.73 -2.45
C ALA A 19 10.14 -2.77 -1.06
N PHE A 20 11.40 -3.19 -0.97
CA PHE A 20 12.12 -3.27 0.30
C PHE A 20 12.39 -1.88 0.87
N ASP A 21 12.65 -0.90 0.02
CA ASP A 21 12.93 0.48 0.45
C ASP A 21 11.68 1.12 1.05
N LEU A 22 10.52 1.02 0.39
CA LEU A 22 9.24 1.48 0.98
C LEU A 22 8.81 0.65 2.18
N GLY A 23 9.16 -0.65 2.22
CA GLY A 23 8.93 -1.50 3.39
C GLY A 23 9.70 -1.01 4.62
N ARG A 24 10.99 -0.65 4.47
CA ARG A 24 11.79 -0.01 5.53
C ARG A 24 11.23 1.34 5.92
N ALA A 25 10.86 2.17 4.95
CA ALA A 25 10.25 3.48 5.19
C ALA A 25 8.98 3.37 6.04
N LYS A 26 8.09 2.45 5.68
CA LYS A 26 6.88 2.14 6.45
C LYS A 26 7.24 1.70 7.88
N SER A 27 8.15 0.75 8.04
CA SER A 27 8.52 0.23 9.36
C SER A 27 9.14 1.32 10.26
N ALA A 28 9.98 2.19 9.70
CA ALA A 28 10.54 3.35 10.40
C ALA A 28 9.43 4.32 10.88
N ARG A 29 8.43 4.58 10.02
CA ARG A 29 7.28 5.43 10.36
C ARG A 29 6.39 4.82 11.44
N VAL A 30 6.13 3.51 11.37
CA VAL A 30 5.36 2.79 12.38
C VAL A 30 6.10 2.79 13.72
N THR A 31 7.40 2.50 13.72
CA THR A 31 8.23 2.53 14.93
C THR A 31 8.22 3.91 15.57
N GLN A 32 8.34 4.96 14.76
CA GLN A 32 8.24 6.33 15.23
C GLN A 32 6.86 6.64 15.81
N SER A 33 5.78 6.18 15.16
CA SER A 33 4.40 6.37 15.62
C SER A 33 4.17 5.72 16.98
N LEU A 34 4.55 4.45 17.14
CA LEU A 34 4.43 3.69 18.39
C LEU A 34 5.26 4.31 19.53
N ALA A 35 6.42 4.89 19.23
CA ALA A 35 7.24 5.58 20.21
C ALA A 35 6.62 6.90 20.71
N MET A 36 5.89 7.61 19.83
CA MET A 36 5.25 8.88 20.16
C MET A 36 3.83 8.72 20.73
N ASN A 37 3.14 7.65 20.34
CA ASN A 37 1.79 7.33 20.78
C ASN A 37 1.69 5.85 21.21
N PRO A 38 1.81 5.56 22.52
CA PRO A 38 1.67 4.21 23.05
C PRO A 38 0.29 3.58 22.83
N GLU A 39 -0.74 4.37 22.51
CA GLU A 39 -2.10 3.88 22.22
C GLU A 39 -2.31 3.53 20.73
N ASP A 40 -1.29 3.70 19.89
CA ASP A 40 -1.39 3.44 18.45
C ASP A 40 -1.70 1.96 18.16
N LEU A 41 -2.77 1.72 17.40
CA LEU A 41 -3.29 0.39 17.09
C LEU A 41 -2.72 -0.12 15.77
N TYR A 42 -1.43 -0.43 15.76
CA TYR A 42 -0.80 -1.06 14.61
C TYR A 42 -0.96 -2.59 14.63
N GLY A 43 -1.98 -3.08 13.93
CA GLY A 43 -2.29 -4.50 13.80
C GLY A 43 -2.01 -5.09 12.42
N PRO A 44 -2.23 -6.42 12.23
CA PRO A 44 -1.98 -7.11 10.97
C PRO A 44 -2.70 -6.51 9.75
N ARG A 45 -3.90 -5.95 9.95
CA ARG A 45 -4.66 -5.29 8.89
C ARG A 45 -4.01 -3.98 8.44
N ALA A 46 -3.54 -3.15 9.37
CA ALA A 46 -2.83 -1.91 9.05
C ALA A 46 -1.51 -2.21 8.33
N ALA A 47 -0.77 -3.22 8.80
CA ALA A 47 0.45 -3.68 8.15
C ALA A 47 0.22 -4.15 6.71
N ALA A 48 -0.88 -4.86 6.46
CA ALA A 48 -1.27 -5.33 5.12
C ALA A 48 -1.67 -4.17 4.20
N PHE A 49 -2.52 -3.25 4.65
CA PHE A 49 -2.90 -2.10 3.82
C PHE A 49 -1.73 -1.18 3.52
N GLY A 50 -0.87 -0.89 4.50
CA GLY A 50 0.34 -0.10 4.24
C GLY A 50 1.31 -0.77 3.26
N ALA A 51 1.36 -2.10 3.22
CA ALA A 51 2.11 -2.82 2.19
C ALA A 51 1.45 -2.72 0.80
N ILE A 52 0.12 -2.78 0.73
CA ILE A 52 -0.64 -2.61 -0.51
C ILE A 52 -0.47 -1.19 -1.06
N GLU A 53 -0.48 -0.16 -0.21
CA GLU A 53 -0.19 1.22 -0.57
C GLU A 53 1.21 1.38 -1.17
N ALA A 54 2.22 0.74 -0.56
CA ALA A 54 3.56 0.70 -1.14
C ALA A 54 3.57 0.02 -2.53
N GLY A 55 2.80 -1.06 -2.69
CA GLY A 55 2.58 -1.72 -3.98
C GLY A 55 1.95 -0.79 -5.02
N PHE A 56 0.95 -0.01 -4.65
CA PHE A 56 0.31 0.95 -5.55
C PHE A 56 1.28 2.03 -6.02
N VAL A 57 2.01 2.66 -5.09
CA VAL A 57 2.99 3.70 -5.41
C VAL A 57 4.04 3.17 -6.39
N LEU A 58 4.63 2.01 -6.09
CA LEU A 58 5.73 1.47 -6.89
C LEU A 58 5.27 0.95 -8.24
N THR A 59 4.09 0.34 -8.32
CA THR A 59 3.56 -0.11 -9.63
C THR A 59 3.15 1.06 -10.51
N ALA A 60 2.60 2.12 -9.91
CA ALA A 60 2.23 3.33 -10.64
C ALA A 60 3.48 4.08 -11.14
N MET A 61 4.50 4.25 -10.30
CA MET A 61 5.69 5.04 -10.63
C MET A 61 6.79 4.26 -11.35
N GLY A 62 6.85 2.94 -11.16
CA GLY A 62 7.96 2.09 -11.63
C GLY A 62 7.55 0.91 -12.52
N GLY A 63 6.26 0.78 -12.84
CA GLY A 63 5.76 -0.33 -13.63
C GLY A 63 5.60 -1.64 -12.85
N PRO A 64 5.31 -2.77 -13.51
CA PRO A 64 4.85 -4.00 -12.86
C PRO A 64 5.89 -4.65 -11.93
N LEU A 65 7.18 -4.32 -12.07
CA LEU A 65 8.25 -4.83 -11.20
C LEU A 65 8.36 -4.06 -9.88
N GLY A 66 7.68 -2.92 -9.75
CA GLY A 66 7.72 -2.11 -8.53
C GLY A 66 9.09 -1.50 -8.23
N ILE A 67 9.85 -1.14 -9.26
CA ILE A 67 11.14 -0.44 -9.15
C ILE A 67 10.99 0.91 -9.85
N ALA A 68 10.98 2.00 -9.08
CA ALA A 68 10.76 3.35 -9.59
C ALA A 68 11.99 4.23 -9.37
N PRO A 69 12.27 5.22 -10.24
CA PRO A 69 13.18 6.31 -9.90
C PRO A 69 12.68 7.06 -8.67
N LEU A 70 13.56 7.31 -7.69
CA LEU A 70 13.20 8.01 -6.45
C LEU A 70 12.61 9.40 -6.77
N LYS A 71 13.13 10.09 -7.79
CA LYS A 71 12.59 11.38 -8.25
C LYS A 71 11.09 11.31 -8.58
N TYR A 72 10.59 10.22 -9.17
CA TYR A 72 9.16 10.09 -9.50
C TYR A 72 8.32 9.98 -8.23
N VAL A 73 8.78 9.18 -7.27
CA VAL A 73 8.10 9.01 -5.98
C VAL A 73 8.12 10.32 -5.19
N ARG A 74 9.24 11.06 -5.20
CA ARG A 74 9.34 12.37 -4.56
C ARG A 74 8.40 13.39 -5.18
N THR A 75 8.41 13.57 -6.50
CA THR A 75 7.46 14.46 -7.19
C THR A 75 6.01 14.09 -6.84
N PHE A 76 5.68 12.79 -6.81
CA PHE A 76 4.34 12.34 -6.48
C PHE A 76 3.90 12.69 -5.05
N PHE A 77 4.77 12.55 -4.04
CA PHE A 77 4.44 12.86 -2.65
C PHE A 77 4.63 14.33 -2.26
N GLU A 78 5.66 14.99 -2.79
CA GLU A 78 6.04 16.36 -2.42
C GLU A 78 5.23 17.41 -3.19
N GLU A 79 4.85 17.12 -4.43
CA GLU A 79 4.10 18.05 -5.29
C GLU A 79 2.67 17.59 -5.59
N GLU A 80 2.27 16.39 -5.14
CA GLU A 80 0.99 15.75 -5.49
C GLU A 80 0.73 15.71 -7.00
N ARG A 81 1.82 15.60 -7.78
CA ARG A 81 1.82 15.73 -9.24
C ARG A 81 2.37 14.48 -9.90
N LEU A 82 1.83 14.15 -11.07
CA LEU A 82 2.41 13.11 -11.91
C LEU A 82 3.74 13.58 -12.54
N PRO A 83 4.82 12.80 -12.46
CA PRO A 83 6.18 13.23 -12.85
C PRO A 83 6.44 13.25 -14.36
N TRP A 84 5.59 13.93 -15.12
CA TRP A 84 5.67 14.02 -16.58
C TRP A 84 6.95 14.69 -17.07
N ASP A 85 7.42 15.71 -16.35
CA ASP A 85 8.60 16.50 -16.68
C ASP A 85 9.90 15.75 -16.36
N GLU A 86 9.84 14.86 -15.37
CA GLU A 86 10.94 14.00 -14.95
C GLU A 86 11.12 12.77 -15.86
N GLY A 87 10.14 12.53 -16.74
CA GLY A 87 10.15 11.49 -17.77
C GLY A 87 9.20 10.32 -17.52
N TRP A 88 8.35 10.36 -16.49
CA TRP A 88 7.39 9.29 -16.23
C TRP A 88 6.28 9.27 -17.28
N ARG A 89 5.80 8.08 -17.61
CA ARG A 89 4.64 7.87 -18.47
C ARG A 89 3.78 6.74 -17.89
N PRO A 90 2.46 6.75 -18.14
CA PRO A 90 1.57 5.66 -17.71
C PRO A 90 2.02 4.32 -18.29
N PHE A 91 1.99 3.29 -17.46
CA PHE A 91 2.28 1.93 -17.88
C PHE A 91 0.98 1.19 -18.17
N TYR A 92 0.95 0.42 -19.27
CA TYR A 92 -0.16 -0.48 -19.54
C TYR A 92 -0.11 -1.67 -18.57
N GLU A 93 -1.21 -1.96 -17.89
CA GLU A 93 -1.39 -3.12 -16.99
C GLU A 93 -0.37 -3.21 -15.83
N ALA A 94 0.32 -2.12 -15.45
CA ALA A 94 1.29 -2.18 -14.35
C ALA A 94 0.63 -2.22 -12.98
N THR A 95 -0.42 -1.43 -12.75
CA THR A 95 -1.11 -1.34 -11.47
C THR A 95 -2.41 -2.11 -11.53
N ASN A 96 -2.33 -3.42 -11.28
CA ASN A 96 -3.49 -4.29 -11.11
C ASN A 96 -3.36 -5.11 -9.83
N ALA A 97 -4.37 -5.91 -9.50
CA ALA A 97 -4.38 -6.67 -8.25
C ALA A 97 -3.18 -7.61 -8.11
N ALA A 98 -2.78 -8.29 -9.20
CA ALA A 98 -1.69 -9.26 -9.15
C ALA A 98 -0.33 -8.59 -8.94
N THR A 99 -0.01 -7.58 -9.74
CA THR A 99 1.28 -6.85 -9.62
C THR A 99 1.37 -6.10 -8.30
N THR A 100 0.29 -5.44 -7.88
CA THR A 100 0.24 -4.70 -6.61
C THR A 100 0.46 -5.63 -5.42
N ILE A 101 -0.21 -6.80 -5.39
CA ILE A 101 -0.07 -7.77 -4.30
C ILE A 101 1.33 -8.37 -4.27
N ALA A 102 1.94 -8.65 -5.43
CA ALA A 102 3.30 -9.17 -5.49
C ALA A 102 4.31 -8.18 -4.89
N VAL A 103 4.24 -6.90 -5.29
CA VAL A 103 5.11 -5.84 -4.76
C VAL A 103 4.82 -5.58 -3.27
N ALA A 104 3.55 -5.58 -2.87
CA ALA A 104 3.14 -5.43 -1.47
C ALA A 104 3.72 -6.54 -0.58
N ALA A 105 3.62 -7.79 -1.01
CA ALA A 105 4.19 -8.92 -0.28
C ALA A 105 5.71 -8.81 -0.14
N ALA A 106 6.42 -8.37 -1.19
CA ALA A 106 7.85 -8.10 -1.12
C ALA A 106 8.19 -6.99 -0.10
N SER A 107 7.38 -5.95 0.00
CA SER A 107 7.61 -4.85 0.97
C SER A 107 7.50 -5.31 2.43
N LEU A 108 6.68 -6.32 2.73
CA LEU A 108 6.57 -6.88 4.08
C LEU A 108 7.85 -7.59 4.53
N ALA A 109 8.65 -8.12 3.60
CA ALA A 109 9.90 -8.79 3.95
C ALA A 109 10.97 -7.83 4.48
N ALA A 110 10.84 -6.52 4.22
CA ALA A 110 11.69 -5.49 4.77
C ALA A 110 11.24 -4.98 6.16
N ASP A 111 10.09 -5.43 6.66
CA ASP A 111 9.62 -5.04 7.99
C ASP A 111 10.26 -5.96 9.06
N PRO A 112 11.16 -5.45 9.93
CA PRO A 112 11.73 -6.23 11.02
C PRO A 112 10.67 -6.78 11.99
N ASN A 113 9.51 -6.14 12.07
CA ASN A 113 8.38 -6.57 12.90
C ASN A 113 7.31 -7.26 12.04
N ILE A 114 7.73 -8.15 11.13
CA ILE A 114 6.81 -8.84 10.23
C ILE A 114 5.66 -9.47 11.05
N LEU A 115 4.45 -8.98 10.82
CA LEU A 115 3.25 -9.56 11.40
C LEU A 115 2.84 -10.73 10.49
N PRO A 116 3.01 -12.01 10.89
CA PRO A 116 2.77 -13.13 9.98
C PRO A 116 1.32 -13.17 9.45
N ASN A 117 0.39 -12.62 10.25
CA ASN A 117 -1.00 -12.47 9.88
C ASN A 117 -1.23 -11.39 8.79
N ALA A 118 -0.35 -10.42 8.62
CA ALA A 118 -0.46 -9.39 7.59
C ALA A 118 -0.33 -10.00 6.18
N VAL A 119 0.59 -10.95 5.99
CA VAL A 119 0.72 -11.69 4.72
C VAL A 119 -0.58 -12.41 4.36
N ARG A 120 -1.24 -13.03 5.35
CA ARG A 120 -2.55 -13.68 5.15
C ARG A 120 -3.64 -12.69 4.75
N VAL A 121 -3.65 -11.50 5.35
CA VAL A 121 -4.61 -10.44 4.99
C VAL A 121 -4.36 -9.97 3.55
N ILE A 122 -3.11 -9.78 3.13
CA ILE A 122 -2.78 -9.41 1.74
C ILE A 122 -3.28 -10.48 0.76
N ILE A 123 -2.92 -11.75 0.99
CA ILE A 123 -3.32 -12.87 0.11
C ILE A 123 -4.85 -13.01 0.05
N GLY A 124 -5.55 -12.77 1.17
CA GLY A 124 -7.01 -12.80 1.24
C GLY A 124 -7.71 -11.53 0.73
N THR A 125 -6.97 -10.46 0.43
CA THR A 125 -7.56 -9.16 0.03
C THR A 125 -8.41 -9.24 -1.25
N PRO A 126 -8.00 -9.95 -2.31
CA PRO A 126 -8.86 -10.13 -3.50
C PRO A 126 -10.26 -10.65 -3.14
N SER A 127 -10.34 -11.65 -2.26
CA SER A 127 -11.61 -12.20 -1.79
C SER A 127 -12.41 -11.22 -0.92
N VAL A 128 -11.76 -10.37 -0.12
CA VAL A 128 -12.45 -9.37 0.72
C VAL A 128 -13.04 -8.24 -0.12
N CYS A 129 -12.30 -7.71 -1.10
CA CYS A 129 -12.83 -6.68 -2.02
C CYS A 129 -14.02 -7.19 -2.83
N VAL A 130 -13.98 -8.45 -3.30
CA VAL A 130 -15.10 -9.07 -4.01
C VAL A 130 -16.30 -9.33 -3.08
N CYS A 131 -16.08 -9.80 -1.85
CA CYS A 131 -17.14 -10.01 -0.88
C CYS A 131 -17.77 -8.70 -0.37
N SER A 132 -17.04 -7.59 -0.26
CA SER A 132 -17.61 -6.30 0.17
C SER A 132 -18.53 -5.68 -0.89
N PHE A 133 -18.22 -5.86 -2.18
CA PHE A 133 -19.09 -5.40 -3.27
C PHE A 133 -20.33 -6.27 -3.46
N LEU A 134 -20.22 -7.60 -3.35
CA LEU A 134 -21.37 -8.51 -3.49
C LEU A 134 -22.21 -8.65 -2.21
N GLY A 135 -21.59 -8.56 -1.02
CA GLY A 135 -22.29 -8.67 0.26
C GLY A 135 -23.27 -7.53 0.51
N THR A 136 -22.97 -6.33 0.00
CA THR A 136 -23.89 -5.18 0.08
C THR A 136 -25.08 -5.34 -0.88
N ILE A 137 -24.87 -5.93 -2.06
CA ILE A 137 -25.94 -6.18 -3.05
C ILE A 137 -26.87 -7.30 -2.58
N ILE A 138 -26.35 -8.38 -1.99
CA ILE A 138 -27.18 -9.48 -1.50
C ILE A 138 -27.99 -9.04 -0.26
N ARG A 139 -27.40 -8.23 0.63
CA ARG A 139 -28.09 -7.76 1.84
C ARG A 139 -29.17 -6.72 1.54
N SER A 140 -29.02 -5.89 0.50
CA SER A 140 -30.06 -4.95 0.07
C SER A 140 -31.22 -5.63 -0.66
N HIS A 141 -30.97 -6.71 -1.42
CA HIS A 141 -32.02 -7.49 -2.09
C HIS A 141 -32.85 -8.36 -1.13
N ILE A 142 -32.25 -8.84 -0.04
CA ILE A 142 -32.98 -9.62 0.99
C ILE A 142 -33.85 -8.71 1.86
N LEU A 143 -33.39 -7.49 2.16
CA LEU A 143 -34.17 -6.52 2.95
C LEU A 143 -35.33 -5.88 2.16
N SER A 144 -35.23 -5.71 0.83
CA SER A 144 -36.34 -5.17 0.03
C SER A 144 -37.48 -6.16 -0.19
N ARG A 145 -37.20 -7.47 -0.17
CA ARG A 145 -38.22 -8.54 -0.32
C ARG A 145 -39.10 -8.75 0.91
N ASN A 146 -38.64 -8.38 2.11
CA ASN A 146 -39.44 -8.51 3.33
C ASN A 146 -40.37 -7.32 3.59
N PHE A 147 -40.08 -6.14 3.02
CA PHE A 147 -40.93 -4.95 3.16
C PHE A 147 -42.12 -4.90 2.18
N SER A 148 -42.17 -5.83 1.22
CA SER A 148 -43.27 -5.94 0.23
C SER A 148 -44.33 -6.99 0.64
N ARG A 149 -44.28 -7.48 1.88
CA ARG A 149 -45.26 -8.41 2.49
C ARG A 149 -45.82 -7.91 3.83
N LEU A 150 -45.74 -6.60 4.09
CA LEU A 150 -46.47 -5.92 5.17
C LEU A 150 -47.36 -4.85 4.56
#